data_AF-A0A943E705-F1
#
_entry.id   AF-A0A943E705-F1
#
_cell.length_a   1.000
_cell.length_b   1.000
_cell.length_c   1.000
_cell.angle_alpha   90.00
_cell.angle_beta   90.00
_cell.angle_gamma   90.00
#
_symmetry.space_group_name_H-M   'P 1'
#
loop_
_entity.id
_entity.type
_entity.pdbx_description
1 polymer ?
#
loop_
_entity_poly.entity_id
_entity_poly.type
_entity_poly.pdbx_seq_one_letter_code
_entity_poly.pdbx_strand_id
1 'polypeptide(L)'
;MKIKIVNRGVLNRLIAVAAIALCCVMALPAAAHAEDQTEFHITNRNDFLACVALSRQRDTSQWRVYLDNDIVLNDDDMKAIVEDTVKHLSFGNKEHPFKGVFDGQNHTVKGLNYEN
;
A
#
# COMPACT_ATOMS: atom_id res chain seq x y z
N MET A 1 54.59 0.41 55.10
CA MET A 1 53.75 -0.80 55.16
C MET A 1 52.35 -0.43 55.66
N LYS A 2 51.35 -0.45 54.77
CA LYS A 2 49.96 -0.90 55.02
C LYS A 2 49.15 -0.69 53.74
N ILE A 3 48.82 -1.80 53.10
CA ILE A 3 47.96 -1.87 51.92
C ILE A 3 46.52 -1.74 52.44
N LYS A 4 45.74 -0.80 51.91
CA LYS A 4 44.29 -0.74 52.17
C LYS A 4 43.56 -1.20 50.92
N ILE A 5 43.15 -2.47 50.95
CA ILE A 5 42.29 -3.11 49.96
C ILE A 5 40.90 -2.49 50.12
N VAL A 6 40.38 -1.85 49.07
CA VAL A 6 38.99 -1.41 49.02
C VAL A 6 38.26 -2.23 47.94
N ASN A 7 37.13 -2.80 48.35
CA ASN A 7 36.32 -3.81 47.67
C ASN A 7 35.91 -3.45 46.23
N ARG A 8 36.35 -4.27 45.26
CA ARG A 8 35.94 -4.24 43.84
C ARG A 8 34.46 -4.55 43.57
N GLY A 9 33.67 -4.87 44.61
CA GLY A 9 32.27 -5.30 44.46
C GLY A 9 31.22 -4.18 44.30
N VAL A 10 31.56 -2.92 44.63
CA VAL A 10 30.58 -1.82 44.62
C VAL A 10 30.61 -1.03 43.31
N LEU A 11 31.74 -1.02 42.61
CA LEU A 11 31.91 -0.27 41.36
C LEU A 11 31.16 -0.90 40.17
N ASN A 12 31.02 -2.23 40.15
CA ASN A 12 30.31 -2.95 39.08
C ASN A 12 28.77 -2.84 39.16
N ARG A 13 28.21 -2.34 40.27
CA ARG A 13 26.75 -2.17 40.41
C ARG A 13 26.24 -0.82 39.93
N LEU A 14 27.11 0.19 39.84
CA LEU A 14 26.71 1.53 39.35
C LEU A 14 26.72 1.62 37.82
N ILE A 15 27.54 0.82 37.12
CA ILE A 15 27.58 0.80 35.66
C ILE A 15 26.39 0.03 35.07
N ALA A 16 25.88 -0.97 35.80
CA ALA A 16 24.75 -1.78 35.34
C ALA A 16 23.39 -1.03 35.35
N VAL A 17 23.26 0.05 36.12
CA VAL A 17 21.99 0.80 36.23
C VAL A 17 21.91 1.96 35.23
N ALA A 18 23.04 2.45 34.71
CA ALA A 18 23.04 3.51 33.69
C ALA A 18 22.76 3.00 32.27
N ALA A 19 22.99 1.71 31.99
CA ALA A 19 22.77 1.15 30.64
C ALA A 19 21.31 0.75 30.36
N ILE A 20 20.46 0.62 31.39
CA ILE A 20 19.07 0.14 31.23
C ILE A 20 18.09 1.29 30.95
N ALA A 21 18.48 2.55 31.19
CA ALA A 21 17.60 3.71 30.98
C ALA A 21 17.66 4.31 29.56
N LEU A 22 18.55 3.84 28.67
CA LEU A 22 18.74 4.41 27.33
C LEU A 22 18.20 3.53 26.18
N CYS A 23 17.67 2.34 26.46
CA CYS A 23 17.10 1.46 25.41
C CYS A 23 15.57 1.56 25.26
N CYS A 24 14.89 2.44 25.99
CA CYS A 24 13.43 2.57 25.93
C CYS A 24 12.94 3.76 25.10
N VAL A 25 13.83 4.47 24.41
CA VAL A 25 13.44 5.55 23.50
C VAL A 25 13.62 5.03 22.08
N MET A 26 12.53 5.02 21.32
CA MET A 26 12.40 4.61 19.92
C MET A 26 12.07 3.13 19.64
N ALA A 27 11.19 2.55 20.44
CA ALA A 27 10.16 1.67 19.87
C ALA A 27 8.80 2.36 20.01
N LEU A 28 8.70 3.59 19.47
CA LEU A 28 7.42 4.01 18.95
C LEU A 28 7.01 2.89 17.98
N PRO A 29 5.77 2.38 18.03
CA PRO A 29 5.28 1.70 16.84
C PRO A 29 5.46 2.75 15.75
N ALA A 30 6.37 2.50 14.80
CA ALA A 30 6.11 3.01 13.48
C ALA A 30 4.67 2.59 13.27
N ALA A 31 3.75 3.56 13.22
CA ALA A 31 2.47 3.29 12.62
C ALA A 31 2.86 2.49 11.40
N ALA A 32 2.39 1.24 11.32
CA ALA A 32 2.41 0.53 10.07
C ALA A 32 1.54 1.41 9.17
N HIS A 33 2.14 2.48 8.64
CA HIS A 33 1.72 3.13 7.45
C HIS A 33 1.72 1.95 6.52
N ALA A 34 0.54 1.41 6.27
CA ALA A 34 0.33 0.53 5.15
C ALA A 34 0.98 1.30 4.01
N GLU A 35 2.14 0.83 3.57
CA GLU A 35 2.89 1.45 2.50
C GLU A 35 1.85 1.62 1.39
N ASP A 36 1.44 2.86 1.09
CA ASP A 36 0.33 3.06 0.16
C ASP A 36 0.77 2.42 -1.14
N GLN A 37 0.08 1.35 -1.54
CA GLN A 37 0.45 0.61 -2.75
C GLN A 37 0.32 1.59 -3.92
N THR A 38 1.45 1.88 -4.55
CA THR A 38 1.55 2.81 -5.68
C THR A 38 1.77 2.08 -6.99
N GLU A 39 2.09 0.79 -6.96
CA GLU A 39 2.32 -0.03 -8.14
C GLU A 39 1.28 -1.17 -8.21
N PHE A 40 0.60 -1.29 -9.34
CA PHE A 40 -0.50 -2.21 -9.56
C PHE A 40 -0.25 -3.01 -10.83
N HIS A 41 -0.21 -4.34 -10.70
CA HIS A 41 -0.12 -5.27 -11.81
C HIS A 41 -1.47 -5.96 -11.99
N ILE A 42 -2.07 -5.80 -13.16
CA ILE A 42 -3.36 -6.36 -13.51
C ILE A 42 -3.11 -7.62 -14.33
N THR A 43 -3.33 -8.78 -13.72
CA THR A 43 -3.10 -10.09 -14.35
C THR A 43 -4.39 -10.75 -14.84
N ASN A 44 -5.52 -10.32 -14.27
CA ASN A 44 -6.83 -10.90 -14.54
C ASN A 44 -7.93 -9.85 -14.39
N ARG A 45 -9.15 -10.27 -14.72
CA ARG A 45 -10.36 -9.45 -14.64
C ARG A 45 -10.62 -8.87 -13.25
N ASN A 46 -10.50 -9.66 -12.18
CA ASN A 46 -10.81 -9.19 -10.83
C ASN A 46 -9.82 -8.10 -10.39
N ASP A 47 -8.54 -8.25 -10.74
CA ASP A 47 -7.52 -7.21 -10.48
C ASP A 47 -7.91 -5.91 -11.17
N PHE A 48 -8.38 -5.99 -12.43
CA PHE A 48 -8.83 -4.82 -13.19
C PHE A 48 -10.00 -4.12 -12.50
N LEU A 49 -11.04 -4.88 -12.10
CA LEU A 49 -12.21 -4.35 -11.40
C LEU A 49 -11.85 -3.72 -10.05
N ALA A 50 -10.98 -4.39 -9.28
CA ALA A 50 -10.51 -3.90 -8.00
C ALA A 50 -9.70 -2.61 -8.14
N CYS A 51 -8.79 -2.53 -9.12
CA CYS A 51 -8.00 -1.33 -9.38
C CYS A 51 -8.89 -0.14 -9.76
N VAL A 52 -9.88 -0.39 -10.63
CA VAL A 52 -10.91 0.60 -10.98
C VAL A 52 -11.66 1.08 -9.74
N ALA A 53 -12.17 0.19 -8.89
CA ALA A 53 -12.88 0.54 -7.67
C ALA A 53 -12.00 1.33 -6.68
N LEU A 54 -10.75 0.93 -6.49
CA LEU A 54 -9.80 1.60 -5.59
C LEU A 54 -9.42 3.00 -6.09
N SER A 55 -9.22 3.17 -7.39
CA SER A 55 -8.83 4.46 -8.00
C SER A 55 -9.86 5.57 -7.76
N ARG A 56 -11.11 5.21 -7.45
CA ARG A 56 -12.24 6.11 -7.15
C ARG A 56 -12.29 6.58 -5.71
N GLN A 57 -11.45 6.01 -4.84
CA GLN A 57 -11.47 6.24 -3.39
C GLN A 57 -10.14 6.81 -2.86
N ARG A 58 -9.11 6.89 -3.71
CA ARG A 58 -7.72 7.19 -3.30
C ARG A 58 -7.12 8.26 -4.20
N ASP A 59 -6.12 8.98 -3.69
CA ASP A 59 -5.27 9.80 -4.55
C ASP A 59 -4.37 8.87 -5.38
N THR A 60 -4.48 8.99 -6.70
CA THR A 60 -3.76 8.15 -7.65
C THR A 60 -2.54 8.86 -8.26
N SER A 61 -2.17 10.04 -7.73
CA SER A 61 -1.09 10.86 -8.26
C SER A 61 0.27 10.16 -8.35
N GLN A 62 0.52 9.15 -7.50
CA GLN A 62 1.73 8.34 -7.49
C GLN A 62 1.55 6.95 -8.13
N TRP A 63 0.35 6.65 -8.65
CA TRP A 63 0.04 5.31 -9.14
C TRP A 63 0.71 5.00 -10.48
N ARG A 64 1.19 3.76 -10.60
CA ARG A 64 1.62 3.11 -11.83
C ARG A 64 0.83 1.82 -11.96
N VAL A 65 0.00 1.75 -13.00
CA VAL A 65 -0.86 0.60 -13.28
C VAL A 65 -0.38 -0.06 -14.57
N TYR A 66 -0.13 -1.36 -14.52
CA TYR A 66 0.35 -2.16 -15.63
C TYR A 66 -0.65 -3.26 -15.96
N LEU A 67 -0.84 -3.52 -17.25
CA LEU A 67 -1.45 -4.77 -17.70
C LEU A 67 -0.35 -5.80 -17.92
N ASP A 68 -0.39 -6.90 -17.18
CA ASP A 68 0.54 -8.03 -17.35
C ASP A 68 -0.07 -9.11 -18.25
N ASN A 69 -1.35 -9.00 -18.59
CA ASN A 69 -2.09 -9.90 -19.47
C ASN A 69 -3.20 -9.16 -20.22
N ASP A 70 -3.66 -9.77 -21.32
CA ASP A 70 -4.91 -9.37 -21.96
C ASP A 70 -6.09 -9.60 -21.01
N ILE A 71 -6.97 -8.60 -20.88
CA ILE A 71 -8.15 -8.63 -20.03
C ILE A 71 -9.40 -8.72 -20.89
N VAL A 72 -10.26 -9.69 -20.58
CA VAL A 72 -11.55 -9.88 -21.24
C VAL A 72 -12.67 -9.72 -20.22
N LEU A 73 -13.47 -8.67 -20.41
CA LEU A 73 -14.66 -8.39 -19.63
C LEU A 73 -15.89 -8.98 -20.32
N ASN A 74 -16.89 -9.37 -19.53
CA ASN A 74 -18.21 -9.77 -20.00
C ASN A 74 -19.29 -8.80 -19.48
N ASP A 75 -20.53 -9.02 -19.90
CA ASP A 75 -21.67 -8.17 -19.52
C ASP A 75 -21.92 -8.14 -18.00
N ASP A 76 -21.69 -9.26 -17.30
CA ASP A 76 -21.85 -9.32 -15.84
C ASP A 76 -20.81 -8.45 -15.12
N ASP A 77 -19.57 -8.40 -15.62
CA ASP A 77 -18.53 -7.53 -15.06
C ASP A 77 -18.89 -6.06 -15.26
N MET A 78 -19.33 -5.72 -16.48
CA MET A 78 -19.77 -4.38 -16.81
C MET A 78 -20.94 -3.96 -15.92
N LYS A 79 -21.89 -4.87 -15.70
CA LYS A 79 -23.01 -4.67 -14.77
C LYS A 79 -22.54 -4.47 -13.34
N ALA A 80 -21.61 -5.27 -12.83
CA ALA A 80 -21.09 -5.13 -11.47
C ALA A 80 -20.45 -3.75 -11.24
N ILE A 81 -19.74 -3.22 -12.23
CA ILE A 81 -19.14 -1.87 -12.16
C ILE A 81 -20.21 -0.78 -12.22
N VAL A 82 -21.22 -0.98 -13.07
CA VAL A 82 -22.27 0.01 -13.34
C VAL A 82 -23.29 0.10 -12.18
N GLU A 83 -23.66 -1.04 -11.59
CA GLU A 83 -24.61 -1.12 -10.48
C GLU A 83 -24.04 -0.58 -9.18
N ASP A 84 -22.73 -0.78 -8.92
CA ASP A 84 -22.15 -0.49 -7.62
C ASP A 84 -21.89 1.01 -7.40
N THR A 85 -21.63 1.83 -8.43
CA THR A 85 -21.24 3.23 -8.09
C THR A 85 -21.29 4.32 -9.16
N VAL A 86 -21.35 4.01 -10.47
CA VAL A 86 -21.40 5.06 -11.51
C VAL A 86 -21.83 4.41 -12.81
N LYS A 87 -22.71 5.06 -13.57
CA LYS A 87 -23.27 4.59 -14.86
C LYS A 87 -22.23 4.32 -15.97
N HIS A 88 -20.94 4.31 -15.64
CA HIS A 88 -19.85 4.00 -16.53
C HIS A 88 -18.58 3.49 -15.79
N LEU A 89 -17.81 2.60 -16.43
CA LEU A 89 -16.45 2.22 -16.06
C LEU A 89 -15.45 3.35 -16.36
N SER A 90 -15.10 4.11 -15.32
CA SER A 90 -13.96 5.04 -15.32
C SER A 90 -12.90 4.65 -14.28
N PHE A 91 -11.63 4.84 -14.62
CA PHE A 91 -10.58 4.98 -13.59
C PHE A 91 -10.74 6.35 -12.94
N GLY A 92 -10.81 6.37 -11.61
CA GLY A 92 -11.18 7.55 -10.83
C GLY A 92 -12.64 7.99 -11.04
N ASN A 93 -13.01 9.07 -10.38
CA ASN A 93 -14.31 9.75 -10.52
C ASN A 93 -14.13 11.26 -10.32
N LYS A 94 -15.24 12.00 -10.19
CA LYS A 94 -15.19 13.46 -10.04
C LYS A 94 -14.45 13.89 -8.76
N GLU A 95 -14.66 13.17 -7.66
CA GLU A 95 -14.09 13.46 -6.35
C GLU A 95 -12.62 13.03 -6.27
N HIS A 96 -12.27 11.91 -6.92
CA HIS A 96 -10.94 11.31 -6.99
C HIS A 96 -10.59 11.03 -8.46
N PRO A 97 -10.19 12.05 -9.23
CA PRO A 97 -9.83 11.84 -10.63
C PRO A 97 -8.57 10.99 -10.74
N PHE A 98 -8.48 10.17 -11.78
CA PHE A 98 -7.27 9.41 -12.06
C PHE A 98 -6.15 10.36 -12.53
N LYS A 99 -5.01 10.31 -11.84
CA LYS A 99 -3.82 11.15 -12.09
C LYS A 99 -2.54 10.33 -12.29
N GLY A 100 -2.64 9.01 -12.15
CA GLY A 100 -1.51 8.10 -12.29
C GLY A 100 -1.16 7.81 -13.75
N VAL A 101 -0.24 6.87 -13.94
CA VAL A 101 0.12 6.32 -15.25
C VAL A 101 -0.54 4.96 -15.41
N PHE A 102 -1.21 4.75 -16.54
CA PHE A 102 -1.71 3.45 -16.96
C PHE A 102 -0.93 3.02 -18.20
N ASP A 103 -0.18 1.93 -18.09
CA ASP A 103 0.66 1.38 -19.15
C ASP A 103 0.14 -0.02 -19.51
N GLY A 104 -0.32 -0.16 -20.75
CA GLY A 104 -0.86 -1.42 -21.23
C GLY A 104 0.21 -2.49 -21.50
N GLN A 105 1.49 -2.17 -21.55
CA GLN A 105 2.59 -3.12 -21.83
C GLN A 105 2.32 -4.07 -23.02
N ASN A 106 1.74 -3.56 -24.11
CA ASN A 106 1.32 -4.34 -25.29
C ASN A 106 0.17 -5.35 -25.06
N HIS A 107 -0.54 -5.24 -23.95
CA HIS A 107 -1.78 -5.94 -23.66
C HIS A 107 -3.01 -5.05 -23.87
N THR A 108 -4.17 -5.71 -23.98
CA THR A 108 -5.44 -5.08 -24.32
C THR A 108 -6.53 -5.40 -23.31
N VAL A 109 -7.49 -4.48 -23.18
CA VAL A 109 -8.77 -4.74 -22.49
C VAL A 109 -9.87 -4.83 -23.52
N LYS A 110 -10.63 -5.92 -23.52
CA LYS A 110 -11.75 -6.20 -24.44
C LYS A 110 -13.05 -6.35 -23.67
N GLY A 111 -14.17 -6.17 -24.36
CA GLY A 111 -15.51 -6.30 -23.77
C GLY A 111 -15.99 -5.07 -23.01
N LEU A 112 -15.38 -3.90 -23.25
CA LEU A 112 -15.86 -2.62 -22.73
C LEU A 112 -17.15 -2.21 -23.46
N ASN A 113 -18.30 -2.67 -22.96
CA ASN A 113 -19.62 -2.41 -23.54
C ASN A 113 -20.55 -1.72 -22.52
N TYR A 114 -21.13 -0.60 -22.93
CA TYR A 114 -22.02 0.24 -22.12
C TYR A 114 -23.49 0.16 -22.54
N GLU A 115 -23.81 -0.58 -23.61
CA GLU A 115 -25.15 -0.59 -24.23
C GLU A 115 -26.14 -1.60 -23.60
N ASN A 116 -25.98 -1.96 -22.32
CA ASN A 116 -26.92 -2.84 -21.61
C ASN A 116 -27.95 -2.07 -20.78
#